data_AF-A0A381V712-F1
#
_entry.id   AF-A0A381V712-F1
#
_cell.length_a   1.000
_cell.length_b   1.000
_cell.length_c   1.000
_cell.angle_alpha   90.00
_cell.angle_beta   90.00
_cell.angle_gamma   90.00
#
_symmetry.space_group_name_H-M   'P 1'
#
loop_
_entity.id
_entity.type
_entity.pdbx_description
1 polymer ?
#
loop_
_entity_poly.entity_id
_entity_poly.type
_entity_poly.pdbx_seq_one_letter_code
_entity_poly.pdbx_strand_id
1 'polypeptide(L)'
;VDFTEIHPLVIHFPIALFSVGFLCDILSCFFKKKGLELAGRWNLVFGFISSVVSLITGVVSDLHQTERVLHPFPLHENHAYLQIFVVCVFLSLMVWRTKSRLVLSLDSKPALIYLGVLGIAVGFLFYGSHLGAVLSGRI
;
A
#
# COMPACT_ATOMS: atom_id res chain seq x y z
N VAL A 1 13.61 18.73 -14.77
CA VAL A 1 13.08 18.20 -13.48
C VAL A 1 14.10 17.19 -13.01
N ASP A 2 14.66 17.35 -11.81
CA ASP A 2 15.48 16.30 -11.21
C ASP A 2 14.55 15.12 -10.88
N PHE A 3 14.84 13.95 -11.45
CA PHE A 3 14.02 12.77 -11.25
C PHE A 3 13.99 12.30 -9.79
N THR A 4 14.97 12.70 -8.98
CA THR A 4 15.04 12.38 -7.55
C THR A 4 13.99 13.13 -6.72
N GLU A 5 13.50 14.29 -7.19
CA GLU A 5 12.48 15.09 -6.50
C GLU A 5 11.03 14.64 -6.80
N ILE A 6 10.85 13.70 -7.72
CA ILE A 6 9.52 13.24 -8.12
C ILE A 6 8.92 12.32 -7.06
N HIS A 7 9.75 11.50 -6.41
CA HIS A 7 9.27 10.49 -5.47
C HIS A 7 8.39 11.07 -4.35
N PRO A 8 8.81 12.12 -3.60
CA PRO A 8 7.97 12.71 -2.55
C PRO A 8 6.62 13.28 -3.02
N LEU A 9 6.51 13.65 -4.30
CA LEU A 9 5.26 14.16 -4.88
C LEU A 9 4.23 13.04 -5.08
N VAL A 10 4.69 11.81 -5.31
CA VAL A 10 3.81 10.68 -5.69
C VAL A 10 3.51 9.71 -4.54
N ILE A 11 4.32 9.68 -3.47
CA ILE A 11 4.13 8.73 -2.35
C ILE A 11 2.78 8.88 -1.61
N HIS A 12 2.17 10.07 -1.63
CA HIS A 12 0.93 10.31 -0.90
C HIS A 12 -0.27 9.59 -1.53
N PHE A 13 -0.24 9.34 -2.84
CA PHE A 13 -1.32 8.65 -3.55
C PHE A 13 -1.54 7.22 -3.06
N PRO A 14 -0.56 6.30 -3.07
CA PRO A 14 -0.77 4.95 -2.59
C PRO A 14 -1.13 4.92 -1.09
N ILE A 15 -0.53 5.80 -0.27
CA ILE A 15 -0.85 5.91 1.17
C ILE A 15 -2.33 6.24 1.37
N ALA A 16 -2.82 7.29 0.70
CA ALA A 16 -4.21 7.71 0.81
C ALA A 16 -5.16 6.67 0.22
N LEU A 17 -4.86 6.15 -0.98
CA LEU A 17 -5.74 5.21 -1.68
C LEU A 17 -5.88 3.88 -0.95
N PHE A 18 -4.79 3.26 -0.49
CA PHE A 18 -4.91 2.01 0.27
C PHE A 18 -5.63 2.22 1.62
N SER A 19 -5.34 3.32 2.32
CA SER A 19 -5.97 3.62 3.62
C SER A 19 -7.46 3.92 3.49
N VAL A 20 -7.85 4.76 2.53
CA VAL A 20 -9.25 5.08 2.26
C VAL A 20 -9.97 3.85 1.69
N GLY A 21 -9.30 3.06 0.85
CA GLY A 21 -9.84 1.79 0.35
C GLY A 21 -10.19 0.81 1.46
N PHE A 22 -9.28 0.62 2.41
CA PHE A 22 -9.50 -0.19 3.60
C PHE A 22 -10.65 0.36 4.46
N LEU A 23 -10.70 1.68 4.68
CA LEU A 23 -11.81 2.31 5.40
C LEU A 23 -13.15 2.08 4.69
N CYS A 24 -13.22 2.29 3.38
CA CYS A 24 -14.43 2.02 2.59
C CYS A 24 -14.87 0.56 2.69
N ASP A 25 -13.94 -0.39 2.66
CA ASP A 25 -14.22 -1.81 2.84
C ASP A 25 -14.81 -2.11 4.23
N ILE A 26 -14.24 -1.55 5.29
CA ILE A 26 -14.79 -1.66 6.66
C ILE A 26 -16.22 -1.10 6.70
N LEU A 27 -16.41 0.13 6.21
CA LEU A 27 -17.71 0.79 6.23
C LEU A 27 -18.73 0.04 5.36
N SER A 28 -18.29 -0.62 4.28
CA SER A 28 -19.17 -1.44 3.45
C SER A 28 -19.75 -2.63 4.21
N CYS A 29 -18.99 -3.23 5.12
CA CYS A 29 -19.46 -4.32 5.99
C CYS A 29 -20.54 -3.84 6.98
N PHE A 30 -20.37 -2.66 7.58
CA PHE A 30 -21.32 -2.11 8.55
C PHE A 30 -22.59 -1.57 7.90
N PHE A 31 -22.45 -0.77 6.85
CA PHE A 31 -23.58 -0.09 6.21
C PHE A 31 -24.21 -0.90 5.07
N LYS A 32 -23.59 -2.00 4.65
CA LYS A 32 -24.05 -2.88 3.57
C LYS A 32 -24.34 -2.12 2.27
N LYS A 33 -23.56 -1.07 1.98
CA LYS A 33 -23.70 -0.24 0.79
C LYS A 33 -22.73 -0.68 -0.30
N LYS A 34 -23.29 -1.11 -1.45
CA LYS A 34 -22.50 -1.49 -2.65
C LYS A 34 -21.55 -0.39 -3.13
N GLY A 35 -21.92 0.88 -2.97
CA GLY A 35 -21.06 2.01 -3.33
C GLY A 35 -19.77 2.07 -2.53
N LEU A 36 -19.80 1.73 -1.23
CA LEU A 36 -18.60 1.68 -0.37
C LEU A 36 -17.69 0.51 -0.76
N GLU A 37 -18.29 -0.66 -1.05
CA GLU A 37 -17.52 -1.81 -1.53
C GLU A 37 -16.85 -1.51 -2.88
N LEU A 38 -17.56 -0.83 -3.79
CA LEU A 38 -17.03 -0.40 -5.08
C LEU A 38 -15.90 0.62 -4.92
N ALA A 39 -16.06 1.59 -4.01
CA ALA A 39 -15.02 2.57 -3.69
C ALA A 39 -13.75 1.88 -3.14
N GLY A 40 -13.92 0.91 -2.21
CA GLY A 40 -12.81 0.11 -1.69
C GLY A 40 -12.07 -0.69 -2.78
N ARG A 41 -12.82 -1.33 -3.70
CA ARG A 41 -12.24 -2.04 -4.85
C ARG A 41 -11.41 -1.13 -5.75
N TRP A 42 -11.95 0.02 -6.16
CA TRP A 42 -11.24 0.93 -7.05
C TRP A 42 -10.06 1.61 -6.37
N ASN A 43 -10.17 1.95 -5.09
CA ASN A 43 -9.05 2.45 -4.31
C ASN A 43 -7.90 1.43 -4.22
N LEU A 44 -8.19 0.13 -4.09
CA LEU A 44 -7.15 -0.90 -4.14
C LEU A 44 -6.44 -0.95 -5.50
N VAL A 45 -7.20 -0.81 -6.60
CA VAL A 45 -6.66 -0.80 -7.97
C VAL A 45 -5.79 0.44 -8.21
N PHE A 46 -6.31 1.64 -7.93
CA PHE A 46 -5.56 2.89 -8.13
C PHE A 46 -4.40 3.03 -7.13
N GLY A 47 -4.56 2.51 -5.91
CA GLY A 47 -3.48 2.41 -4.93
C GLY A 47 -2.33 1.56 -5.46
N PHE A 48 -2.64 0.40 -6.06
CA PHE A 48 -1.62 -0.43 -6.70
C PHE A 48 -0.94 0.29 -7.87
N ILE A 49 -1.69 0.89 -8.80
CA ILE A 49 -1.12 1.61 -9.94
C ILE A 49 -0.20 2.76 -9.47
N SER A 50 -0.65 3.57 -8.52
CA SER A 50 0.16 4.67 -7.97
C SER A 50 1.37 4.19 -7.15
N SER A 51 1.27 3.02 -6.51
CA SER A 51 2.42 2.40 -5.84
C SER A 51 3.50 1.95 -6.81
N VAL A 52 3.14 1.46 -8.01
CA VAL A 52 4.13 1.11 -9.04
C VAL A 52 4.92 2.37 -9.46
N VAL A 53 4.23 3.49 -9.68
CA VAL A 53 4.88 4.79 -9.98
C VAL A 53 5.78 5.24 -8.83
N SER A 54 5.31 5.09 -7.59
CA SER A 54 6.06 5.45 -6.39
C SER A 54 7.30 4.57 -6.20
N LEU A 55 7.22 3.27 -6.49
CA LEU A 55 8.35 2.35 -6.44
C LEU A 55 9.40 2.69 -7.49
N ILE A 56 8.99 2.94 -8.74
CA ILE A 56 9.93 3.29 -9.82
C ILE A 56 10.70 4.57 -9.44
N THR A 57 9.98 5.61 -9.06
CA THR A 57 10.60 6.90 -8.67
C THR A 57 11.45 6.77 -7.41
N GLY A 58 11.04 5.94 -6.44
CA GLY A 58 11.78 5.70 -5.21
C GLY A 58 13.09 4.94 -5.44
N VAL A 59 13.09 3.91 -6.29
CA VAL A 59 14.29 3.17 -6.66
C VAL A 59 15.29 4.06 -7.40
N VAL A 60 14.82 4.91 -8.32
CA VAL A 60 15.68 5.88 -9.00
C VAL A 60 16.32 6.86 -8.00
N SER A 61 15.55 7.37 -7.05
CA SER A 61 16.07 8.26 -6.01
C SER A 61 17.08 7.57 -5.09
N ASP A 62 16.77 6.35 -4.63
CA ASP A 62 17.60 5.59 -3.71
C ASP A 62 18.95 5.21 -4.35
N LEU A 63 18.95 4.76 -5.61
CA LEU A 63 20.18 4.45 -6.36
C LEU A 63 21.12 5.66 -6.53
N HIS A 64 20.60 6.89 -6.48
CA HIS A 64 21.40 8.10 -6.61
C HIS A 64 21.90 8.66 -5.27
N GLN A 65 21.24 8.33 -4.15
CA GLN A 65 21.47 9.01 -2.87
C GLN A 65 22.03 8.09 -1.79
N THR A 66 21.58 6.84 -1.73
CA THR A 66 21.75 5.97 -0.56
C THR A 66 22.15 4.54 -0.91
N GLU A 67 21.79 4.06 -2.11
CA GLU A 67 22.04 2.69 -2.61
C GLU A 67 21.51 1.59 -1.67
N ARG A 68 20.55 1.90 -0.80
CA ARG A 68 19.97 0.99 0.18
C ARG A 68 19.18 -0.13 -0.46
N VAL A 69 18.68 0.06 -1.68
CA VAL A 69 18.06 -0.97 -2.51
C VAL A 69 19.06 -2.05 -2.95
N LEU A 70 20.37 -1.83 -2.83
CA LEU A 70 21.38 -2.87 -3.04
C LEU A 70 21.63 -3.72 -1.78
N HIS A 71 21.15 -3.26 -0.61
CA HIS A 71 21.38 -3.89 0.69
C HIS A 71 20.04 -4.19 1.41
N PRO A 72 19.34 -5.28 1.02
CA PRO A 72 17.96 -5.56 1.47
C PRO A 72 17.75 -5.77 2.96
N PHE A 73 18.78 -6.17 3.69
CA PHE A 73 18.65 -6.61 5.08
C PHE A 73 19.29 -5.61 6.05
N PRO A 74 18.67 -5.41 7.23
CA PRO A 74 17.43 -6.02 7.71
C PRO A 74 16.16 -5.36 7.10
N LEU A 75 15.19 -6.18 6.68
CA LEU A 75 14.01 -5.71 5.93
C LEU A 75 13.17 -4.69 6.72
N HIS A 76 13.03 -4.87 8.03
CA HIS A 76 12.20 -4.01 8.88
C HIS A 76 12.78 -2.60 9.11
N GLU A 77 14.02 -2.35 8.70
CA GLU A 77 14.67 -1.03 8.74
C GLU A 77 14.87 -0.45 7.32
N ASN A 78 14.77 -1.31 6.29
CA ASN A 78 14.94 -0.92 4.90
C ASN A 78 13.60 -0.46 4.31
N HIS A 79 13.41 0.86 4.25
CA HIS A 79 12.22 1.50 3.66
C HIS A 79 11.86 0.91 2.28
N ALA A 80 12.82 0.83 1.36
CA ALA A 80 12.57 0.42 -0.02
C ALA A 80 12.06 -1.02 -0.09
N TYR A 81 12.75 -1.97 0.56
CA TYR A 81 12.35 -3.38 0.53
C TYR A 81 11.08 -3.66 1.33
N LEU A 82 10.86 -2.96 2.44
CA LEU A 82 9.60 -3.05 3.16
C LEU A 82 8.43 -2.60 2.28
N GLN A 83 8.58 -1.49 1.54
CA GLN A 83 7.52 -1.00 0.64
C GLN A 83 7.30 -1.93 -0.56
N ILE A 84 8.35 -2.49 -1.15
CA ILE A 84 8.22 -3.52 -2.20
C ILE A 84 7.43 -4.72 -1.68
N PHE A 85 7.77 -5.21 -0.48
CA PHE A 85 7.06 -6.32 0.16
C PHE A 85 5.57 -5.99 0.38
N VAL A 86 5.26 -4.82 0.92
CA VAL A 86 3.89 -4.37 1.16
C VAL A 86 3.09 -4.26 -0.15
N VAL A 87 3.68 -3.74 -1.23
CA VAL A 87 3.03 -3.68 -2.55
C VAL A 87 2.74 -5.08 -3.11
N CYS A 88 3.64 -6.04 -2.93
CA CYS A 88 3.39 -7.44 -3.29
C CYS A 88 2.21 -8.05 -2.50
N VAL A 89 2.07 -7.70 -1.23
CA VAL A 89 0.92 -8.11 -0.41
C VAL A 89 -0.38 -7.48 -0.94
N PHE A 90 -0.40 -6.18 -1.25
CA PHE A 90 -1.57 -5.53 -1.85
C PHE A 90 -1.95 -6.14 -3.22
N LEU A 91 -0.98 -6.46 -4.06
CA LEU A 91 -1.21 -7.16 -5.33
C LEU A 91 -1.85 -8.53 -5.09
N SER A 92 -1.34 -9.30 -4.13
CA SER A 92 -1.87 -10.61 -3.76
C SER A 92 -3.32 -10.51 -3.26
N LEU A 93 -3.61 -9.53 -2.40
CA LEU A 93 -4.96 -9.22 -1.92
C LEU A 93 -5.89 -8.80 -3.06
N MET A 94 -5.42 -7.97 -3.99
CA MET A 94 -6.19 -7.54 -5.16
C MET A 94 -6.55 -8.72 -6.07
N VAL A 95 -5.58 -9.60 -6.36
CA VAL A 95 -5.79 -10.82 -7.14
C VAL A 95 -6.78 -11.75 -6.42
N TRP A 96 -6.59 -11.98 -5.12
CA TRP A 96 -7.47 -12.83 -4.32
C TRP A 96 -8.92 -12.32 -4.34
N ARG A 97 -9.12 -11.03 -4.04
CA ARG A 97 -10.46 -10.40 -4.04
C ARG A 97 -11.15 -10.51 -5.41
N THR A 98 -10.39 -10.38 -6.49
CA THR A 98 -10.91 -10.43 -7.86
C THR A 98 -11.25 -11.86 -8.28
N LYS A 99 -10.36 -12.83 -8.05
CA LYS A 99 -10.53 -14.23 -8.47
C LYS A 99 -11.60 -14.96 -7.67
N SER A 100 -11.64 -14.76 -6.36
CA SER A 100 -12.66 -15.37 -5.49
C SER A 100 -14.02 -14.67 -5.56
N ARG A 101 -14.12 -13.55 -6.30
CA ARG A 101 -15.29 -12.65 -6.30
C ARG A 101 -15.77 -12.36 -4.88
N LEU A 102 -14.79 -12.08 -3.99
CA LEU A 102 -15.01 -12.04 -2.55
C LEU A 102 -16.05 -10.98 -2.21
N VAL A 103 -17.12 -11.39 -1.51
CA VAL A 103 -18.15 -10.48 -0.97
C VAL A 103 -17.77 -10.14 0.46
N LEU A 104 -17.70 -8.85 0.77
CA LEU A 104 -17.32 -8.37 2.09
C LEU A 104 -18.52 -8.46 3.05
N SER A 105 -18.37 -9.25 4.10
CA SER A 105 -19.35 -9.41 5.17
C SER A 105 -18.64 -9.82 6.46
N LEU A 106 -19.13 -9.33 7.62
CA LEU A 106 -18.59 -9.70 8.93
C LEU A 106 -18.85 -11.17 9.29
N ASP A 107 -19.84 -11.80 8.68
CA ASP A 107 -20.17 -13.21 8.91
C ASP A 107 -19.28 -14.17 8.09
N SER A 108 -18.51 -13.63 7.14
CA SER A 108 -17.72 -14.40 6.18
C SER A 108 -16.26 -14.51 6.64
N LYS A 109 -15.84 -15.70 7.07
CA LYS A 109 -14.44 -16.00 7.43
C LYS A 109 -13.41 -15.53 6.39
N PRO A 110 -13.54 -15.81 5.07
CA PRO A 110 -12.57 -15.33 4.10
C PRO A 110 -12.56 -13.79 3.98
N ALA A 111 -13.71 -13.12 4.17
CA ALA A 111 -13.75 -11.67 4.20
C ALA A 111 -13.05 -11.09 5.43
N LEU A 112 -13.22 -11.69 6.61
CA LEU A 112 -12.51 -11.28 7.82
C LEU A 112 -11.00 -11.47 7.69
N ILE A 113 -10.54 -12.59 7.12
CA ILE A 113 -9.11 -12.82 6.85
C ILE A 113 -8.59 -11.76 5.86
N TYR A 114 -9.32 -11.51 4.77
CA TYR A 114 -8.96 -10.46 3.82
C TYR A 114 -8.82 -9.09 4.48
N LEU A 115 -9.82 -8.67 5.26
CA LEU A 115 -9.82 -7.38 5.95
C LEU A 115 -8.71 -7.28 6.99
N GLY A 116 -8.44 -8.36 7.74
CA GLY A 116 -7.35 -8.42 8.70
C GLY A 116 -5.98 -8.25 8.04
N VAL A 117 -5.71 -9.02 6.99
CA VAL A 117 -4.45 -8.93 6.23
C VAL A 117 -4.32 -7.57 5.54
N LEU A 118 -5.41 -7.03 4.97
CA LEU A 118 -5.44 -5.70 4.37
C LEU A 118 -5.12 -4.61 5.40
N GLY A 119 -5.71 -4.67 6.59
CA GLY A 119 -5.44 -3.74 7.68
C GLY A 119 -3.99 -3.80 8.17
N ILE A 120 -3.43 -5.00 8.29
CA ILE A 120 -2.01 -5.20 8.62
C ILE A 120 -1.11 -4.60 7.52
N ALA A 121 -1.42 -4.83 6.25
CA ALA A 121 -0.68 -4.26 5.12
C ALA A 121 -0.71 -2.72 5.13
N VAL A 122 -1.86 -2.11 5.43
CA VAL A 122 -1.98 -0.66 5.63
C VAL A 122 -1.13 -0.19 6.82
N GLY A 123 -1.10 -0.93 7.93
CA GLY A 123 -0.21 -0.63 9.06
C GLY A 123 1.27 -0.62 8.66
N PHE A 124 1.72 -1.64 7.92
CA PHE A 124 3.09 -1.69 7.39
C PHE A 124 3.37 -0.61 6.34
N LEU A 125 2.38 -0.20 5.55
CA LEU A 125 2.49 0.94 4.63
C LEU A 125 2.84 2.24 5.38
N PHE A 126 2.15 2.50 6.50
CA PHE A 126 2.43 3.67 7.35
C PHE A 126 3.80 3.55 8.03
N TYR A 127 4.14 2.39 8.58
CA TYR A 127 5.45 2.16 9.18
C TYR A 127 6.60 2.33 8.18
N GLY A 128 6.45 1.78 6.97
CA GLY A 128 7.39 2.02 5.88
C GLY A 128 7.46 3.50 5.52
N SER A 129 6.34 4.22 5.48
CA SER A 129 6.33 5.67 5.22
C SER A 129 7.08 6.46 6.29
N HIS A 130 6.97 6.06 7.57
CA HIS A 130 7.76 6.61 8.66
C HIS A 130 9.27 6.38 8.44
N LEU A 131 9.71 5.18 8.05
CA LEU A 131 11.11 4.93 7.71
C LEU A 131 11.61 5.82 6.56
N GLY A 132 10.75 6.11 5.58
CA GLY A 132 11.07 7.04 4.48
C GLY A 132 11.24 8.49 4.96
N ALA A 133 10.42 8.93 5.93
CA ALA A 133 10.56 10.25 6.56
C ALA A 133 11.87 10.38 7.35
N VAL A 134 12.23 9.34 8.11
CA VAL A 134 13.54 9.25 8.82
C VAL A 134 14.70 9.27 7.82
N LEU A 135 14.61 8.49 6.74
CA LEU A 135 15.66 8.43 5.70
C LEU A 135 15.90 9.78 5.02
N SER A 136 14.83 10.57 4.83
CA SER A 136 14.91 11.91 4.25
C SER A 136 15.26 13.01 5.26
N GLY A 137 15.56 12.67 6.52
CA GLY A 137 15.93 13.62 7.57
C GLY A 137 14.81 14.60 7.95
N ARG A 138 13.54 14.20 7.75
CA ARG A 138 12.37 15.06 8.01
C ARG A 138 11.82 14.94 9.43
N ILE A 139 12.20 13.87 10.15
CA ILE A 139 11.87 13.58 11.56
C ILE A 139 13.05 12.91 12.23
#